data_AF-A0A4R4N407-F1
#
_entry.id   AF-A0A4R4N407-F1
#
_cell.length_a   1.000
_cell.length_b   1.000
_cell.length_c   1.000
_cell.angle_alpha   90.00
_cell.angle_beta   90.00
_cell.angle_gamma   90.00
#
_symmetry.space_group_name_H-M   'P 1'
#
loop_
_entity.id
_entity.type
_entity.pdbx_description
1 polymer ?
#
loop_
_entity_poly.entity_id
_entity_poly.type
_entity_poly.pdbx_seq_one_letter_code
_entity_poly.pdbx_strand_id
1 'polypeptide(L)'
;MDPLRFTPGQWRALRYLATHSASAARVGLRASQIWERTGVTGDELVELASLGYVAGRLHGSNAPPTPGVAITARGNPKLRIHLTKPGKKAALEVAPAWRVVELLRDRHPLTVDDVENDAGVPSDTLTRLDTLGFLHREVNEQEEVLFSLTQKGRQYAEPYSA
;
A
#
# COMPACT_ATOMS: atom_id res chain seq x y z
N MET A 1 -10.62 9.07 4.38
CA MET A 1 -9.99 8.02 5.21
C MET A 1 -8.48 8.17 5.12
N ASP A 2 -7.74 7.89 6.20
CA ASP A 2 -6.26 7.89 6.19
C ASP A 2 -5.75 6.63 5.48
N PRO A 3 -4.97 6.74 4.38
CA PRO A 3 -4.40 5.58 3.68
C PRO A 3 -3.55 4.65 4.55
N LEU A 4 -2.93 5.17 5.62
CA LEU A 4 -2.13 4.35 6.54
C LEU A 4 -2.97 3.43 7.44
N ARG A 5 -4.31 3.55 7.39
CA ARG A 5 -5.23 2.68 8.13
C ARG A 5 -5.79 1.53 7.29
N PHE A 6 -5.50 1.50 5.99
CA PHE A 6 -5.85 0.39 5.12
C PHE A 6 -5.16 -0.91 5.54
N THR A 7 -5.74 -2.04 5.15
CA THR A 7 -5.20 -3.37 5.40
C THR A 7 -3.87 -3.60 4.67
N PRO A 8 -3.08 -4.63 5.04
CA PRO A 8 -1.87 -5.01 4.31
C PRO A 8 -2.12 -5.29 2.82
N GLY A 9 -3.23 -5.98 2.49
CA GLY A 9 -3.62 -6.28 1.11
C GLY A 9 -3.88 -5.01 0.29
N GLN A 10 -4.56 -4.03 0.88
CA GLN A 10 -4.83 -2.73 0.28
C GLN A 10 -3.56 -1.90 0.08
N TRP A 11 -2.61 -1.91 1.03
CA TRP A 11 -1.30 -1.26 0.87
C TRP A 11 -0.55 -1.82 -0.33
N ARG A 12 -0.45 -3.15 -0.40
CA ARG A 12 0.22 -3.84 -1.52
C ARG A 12 -0.49 -3.55 -2.85
N ALA A 13 -1.82 -3.54 -2.89
CA ALA A 13 -2.60 -3.20 -4.08
C ALA A 13 -2.33 -1.77 -4.56
N LEU A 14 -2.38 -0.77 -3.68
CA LEU A 14 -2.13 0.63 -4.04
C LEU A 14 -0.71 0.82 -4.58
N ARG A 15 0.30 0.21 -3.93
CA ARG A 15 1.70 0.25 -4.40
C ARG A 15 1.86 -0.44 -5.74
N TYR A 16 1.36 -1.67 -5.88
CA TYR A 16 1.46 -2.43 -7.12
C TYR A 16 0.82 -1.69 -8.29
N LEU A 17 -0.38 -1.16 -8.09
CA LEU A 17 -1.07 -0.35 -9.09
C LEU A 17 -0.28 0.93 -9.41
N ALA A 18 0.32 1.60 -8.43
CA ALA A 18 1.09 2.82 -8.65
C ALA A 18 2.36 2.56 -9.46
N THR A 19 3.13 1.54 -9.09
CA THR A 19 4.36 1.10 -9.80
C THR A 19 4.08 0.79 -11.26
N HIS A 20 2.95 0.13 -11.54
CA HIS A 20 2.60 -0.29 -12.90
C HIS A 20 1.64 0.68 -13.61
N SER A 21 1.26 1.78 -12.97
CA SER A 21 0.24 2.71 -13.49
C SER A 21 0.69 3.42 -14.77
N ALA A 22 1.98 3.68 -14.94
CA ALA A 22 2.52 4.29 -16.15
C ALA A 22 2.43 3.34 -17.34
N SER A 23 2.92 2.10 -17.17
CA SER A 23 2.88 1.06 -18.20
C SER A 23 1.46 0.57 -18.50
N ALA A 24 0.56 0.64 -17.53
CA ALA A 24 -0.84 0.24 -17.66
C ALA A 24 -1.80 1.42 -17.87
N ALA A 25 -1.30 2.65 -18.07
CA ALA A 25 -2.13 3.87 -18.09
C ALA A 25 -3.32 3.77 -19.05
N ARG A 26 -3.11 3.12 -20.20
CA ARG A 26 -4.13 2.94 -21.24
C ARG A 26 -4.97 1.68 -21.12
N VAL A 27 -4.52 0.64 -20.42
CA VAL A 27 -5.17 -0.69 -20.45
C VAL A 27 -5.72 -1.09 -19.08
N GLY A 28 -5.11 -0.62 -18.00
CA GLY A 28 -5.37 -1.02 -16.61
C GLY A 28 -4.86 -2.44 -16.32
N LEU A 29 -4.93 -2.85 -15.06
CA LEU A 29 -4.47 -4.17 -14.61
C LEU A 29 -5.66 -5.10 -14.38
N ARG A 30 -5.52 -6.39 -14.72
CA ARG A 30 -6.59 -7.35 -14.46
C ARG A 30 -6.78 -7.51 -12.96
N ALA A 31 -8.02 -7.62 -12.50
CA ALA A 31 -8.31 -7.87 -11.08
C ALA A 31 -7.61 -9.15 -10.57
N SER A 32 -7.57 -10.21 -11.39
CA SER A 32 -6.86 -11.46 -11.07
C SER A 32 -5.35 -11.25 -10.88
N GLN A 33 -4.71 -10.47 -11.76
CA GLN A 33 -3.28 -10.17 -11.64
C GLN A 33 -2.96 -9.37 -10.38
N ILE A 34 -3.86 -8.47 -9.95
CA ILE A 34 -3.65 -7.71 -8.72
C ILE A 34 -3.75 -8.67 -7.53
N TRP A 35 -4.79 -9.50 -7.49
CA TRP A 35 -4.96 -10.50 -6.44
C TRP A 35 -3.75 -11.44 -6.34
N GLU A 36 -3.33 -12.03 -7.46
CA GLU A 36 -2.16 -12.93 -7.55
C GLU A 36 -0.84 -12.29 -7.09
N ARG A 37 -0.72 -10.96 -7.17
CA ARG A 37 0.54 -10.26 -6.87
C ARG A 37 0.53 -9.57 -5.51
N THR A 38 -0.63 -9.27 -4.95
CA THR A 38 -0.72 -8.45 -3.74
C THR A 38 -1.47 -9.14 -2.61
N GLY A 39 -2.14 -10.27 -2.88
CA GLY A 39 -3.02 -10.94 -1.92
C GLY A 39 -4.23 -10.12 -1.52
N VAL A 40 -4.54 -9.06 -2.27
CA VAL A 40 -5.74 -8.26 -1.99
C VAL A 40 -6.96 -9.09 -2.31
N THR A 41 -7.88 -9.15 -1.36
CA THR A 41 -9.15 -9.84 -1.52
C THR A 41 -10.09 -9.05 -2.42
N GLY A 42 -11.12 -9.73 -2.94
CA GLY A 42 -12.18 -9.07 -3.69
C GLY A 42 -12.88 -7.97 -2.88
N ASP A 43 -13.08 -8.20 -1.58
CA ASP A 43 -13.77 -7.25 -0.69
C ASP A 43 -12.92 -6.01 -0.41
N GLU A 44 -11.61 -6.17 -0.20
CA GLU A 44 -10.69 -5.05 -0.06
C GLU A 44 -10.60 -4.18 -1.33
N LEU A 45 -10.67 -4.79 -2.52
CA LEU A 45 -10.72 -4.05 -3.78
C LEU A 45 -12.06 -3.32 -3.96
N VAL A 46 -13.17 -3.94 -3.57
CA VAL A 46 -14.49 -3.31 -3.55
C VAL A 46 -14.49 -2.11 -2.60
N GLU A 47 -13.90 -2.24 -1.42
CA GLU A 47 -13.77 -1.15 -0.46
C GLU A 47 -12.92 0.01 -1.01
N LEU A 48 -11.77 -0.28 -1.61
CA LEU A 48 -10.95 0.74 -2.28
C LEU A 48 -11.73 1.44 -3.41
N ALA A 49 -12.61 0.72 -4.11
CA ALA A 49 -13.46 1.27 -5.15
C ALA A 49 -14.57 2.16 -4.58
N SER A 50 -15.26 1.70 -3.52
CA SER A 50 -16.33 2.47 -2.86
C SER A 50 -15.80 3.75 -2.23
N LEU A 51 -14.56 3.74 -1.75
CA LEU A 51 -13.88 4.92 -1.24
C LEU A 51 -13.25 5.80 -2.34
N GLY A 52 -13.35 5.39 -3.61
CA GLY A 52 -12.92 6.17 -4.76
C GLY A 52 -11.42 6.18 -5.02
N TYR A 53 -10.64 5.26 -4.44
CA TYR A 53 -9.19 5.13 -4.69
C TYR A 53 -8.88 4.33 -5.96
N VAL A 54 -9.77 3.42 -6.35
CA VAL A 54 -9.66 2.68 -7.60
C VAL A 54 -10.93 2.80 -8.44
N ALA A 55 -10.76 2.64 -9.75
CA ALA A 55 -11.84 2.65 -10.73
C ALA A 55 -11.66 1.49 -11.72
N GLY A 56 -12.77 1.01 -12.27
CA GLY A 56 -12.81 -0.13 -13.16
C GLY A 56 -13.19 0.26 -14.57
N ARG A 57 -12.70 -0.49 -15.55
CA ARG A 57 -13.13 -0.42 -16.95
C ARG A 57 -13.11 -1.81 -17.57
N LEU A 58 -14.09 -2.13 -18.40
CA LEU A 58 -14.05 -3.37 -19.18
C LEU A 58 -13.10 -3.23 -20.37
N HIS A 59 -12.27 -4.23 -20.58
CA HIS A 59 -11.40 -4.32 -21.74
C HIS A 59 -12.23 -4.25 -23.04
N GLY A 60 -11.79 -3.42 -23.99
CA GLY A 60 -12.52 -3.12 -25.22
C GLY A 60 -13.58 -2.02 -25.09
N SER A 61 -13.84 -1.51 -23.89
CA SER A 61 -14.71 -0.34 -23.71
C SER A 61 -13.92 0.97 -23.84
N ASN A 62 -14.51 1.92 -24.59
CA ASN A 62 -14.01 3.29 -24.68
C ASN A 62 -14.50 4.18 -23.52
N ALA A 63 -15.36 3.66 -22.64
CA ALA A 63 -15.83 4.40 -21.47
C ALA A 63 -14.67 4.72 -20.52
N PRO A 64 -14.66 5.88 -19.85
CA PRO A 64 -13.68 6.17 -18.82
C PRO A 64 -13.80 5.18 -17.65
N PRO A 65 -12.72 4.91 -16.90
CA PRO A 65 -12.81 4.10 -15.69
C PRO A 65 -13.75 4.73 -14.66
N THR A 66 -14.65 3.94 -14.08
CA THR A 66 -15.58 4.39 -13.04
C THR A 66 -15.52 3.51 -11.79
N PRO A 67 -15.71 4.08 -10.59
CA PRO A 67 -15.72 3.30 -9.34
C PRO A 67 -16.73 2.14 -9.37
N GLY A 68 -17.94 2.38 -9.87
CA GLY A 68 -19.02 1.38 -9.95
C GLY A 68 -18.63 0.10 -10.71
N VAL A 69 -17.79 0.22 -11.74
CA VAL A 69 -17.31 -0.94 -12.50
C VAL A 69 -16.27 -1.74 -11.72
N ALA A 70 -15.44 -1.11 -10.89
CA ALA A 70 -14.50 -1.83 -10.02
C ALA A 70 -15.21 -2.59 -8.89
N ILE A 71 -16.37 -2.14 -8.44
CA ILE A 71 -17.18 -2.86 -7.44
C ILE A 71 -17.62 -4.25 -7.96
N THR A 72 -17.67 -4.44 -9.28
CA THR A 72 -17.99 -5.73 -9.91
C THR A 72 -16.78 -6.68 -10.02
N ALA A 73 -15.69 -6.44 -9.28
CA ALA A 73 -14.39 -7.08 -9.49
C ALA A 73 -14.33 -8.61 -9.38
N ARG A 74 -15.35 -9.25 -8.81
CA ARG A 74 -15.35 -10.70 -8.65
C ARG A 74 -15.51 -11.40 -10.00
N GLY A 75 -14.45 -12.06 -10.45
CA GLY A 75 -14.47 -13.08 -11.49
C GLY A 75 -14.60 -12.60 -12.94
N ASN A 76 -14.60 -11.29 -13.22
CA ASN A 76 -14.67 -10.79 -14.60
C ASN A 76 -13.27 -10.66 -15.24
N PRO A 77 -12.90 -11.55 -16.19
CA PRO A 77 -11.56 -11.53 -16.81
C PRO A 77 -11.31 -10.31 -17.70
N LYS A 78 -12.37 -9.59 -18.09
CA LYS A 78 -12.27 -8.36 -18.89
C LYS A 78 -12.13 -7.12 -18.01
N LEU A 79 -12.38 -7.20 -16.71
CA LEU A 79 -12.24 -6.03 -15.84
C LEU A 79 -10.77 -5.60 -15.75
N ARG A 80 -10.56 -4.28 -15.81
CA ARG A 80 -9.28 -3.61 -15.66
C ARG A 80 -9.42 -2.57 -14.57
N ILE A 81 -8.53 -2.62 -13.58
CA ILE A 81 -8.50 -1.73 -12.43
C ILE A 81 -7.44 -0.65 -12.67
N HIS A 82 -7.78 0.57 -12.27
CA HIS A 82 -6.96 1.77 -12.40
C HIS A 82 -6.94 2.53 -11.08
N LEU A 83 -5.83 3.22 -10.78
CA LEU A 83 -5.82 4.22 -9.72
C LEU A 83 -6.54 5.48 -10.18
N THR A 84 -7.41 5.99 -9.32
CA THR A 84 -7.96 7.34 -9.45
C THR A 84 -6.92 8.39 -9.01
N LYS A 85 -7.24 9.68 -9.14
CA LYS A 85 -6.39 10.75 -8.59
C LYS A 85 -6.23 10.61 -7.06
N PRO A 86 -7.30 10.40 -6.25
CA PRO A 86 -7.16 10.03 -4.84
C PRO A 86 -6.31 8.78 -4.61
N GLY A 87 -6.47 7.73 -5.42
CA GLY A 87 -5.67 6.50 -5.36
C GLY A 87 -4.18 6.74 -5.51
N LYS A 88 -3.79 7.57 -6.49
CA LYS A 88 -2.39 7.93 -6.70
C LYS A 88 -1.81 8.67 -5.49
N LYS A 89 -2.57 9.61 -4.92
CA LYS A 89 -2.15 10.32 -3.70
C LYS A 89 -1.98 9.35 -2.52
N ALA A 90 -2.95 8.46 -2.31
CA ALA A 90 -2.86 7.45 -1.26
C ALA A 90 -1.65 6.52 -1.43
N ALA A 91 -1.35 6.10 -2.65
CA ALA A 91 -0.18 5.28 -2.93
C ALA A 91 1.14 6.01 -2.63
N LEU A 92 1.21 7.33 -2.88
CA LEU A 92 2.38 8.16 -2.51
C LEU A 92 2.54 8.30 -1.00
N GLU A 93 1.45 8.28 -0.24
CA GLU A 93 1.49 8.29 1.23
C GLU A 93 1.90 6.92 1.82
N VAL A 94 1.43 5.83 1.21
CA VAL A 94 1.73 4.45 1.64
C VAL A 94 3.17 4.04 1.27
N ALA A 95 3.72 4.54 0.17
CA ALA A 95 5.06 4.17 -0.29
C ALA A 95 6.20 4.42 0.73
N PRO A 96 6.36 5.60 1.35
CA PRO A 96 7.38 5.81 2.38
C PRO A 96 7.11 4.95 3.62
N ALA A 97 5.86 4.84 4.05
CA ALA A 97 5.48 4.01 5.18
C ALA A 97 5.86 2.53 4.98
N TRP A 98 5.64 2.00 3.77
CA TRP A 98 6.07 0.66 3.39
C TRP A 98 7.59 0.49 3.47
N ARG A 99 8.38 1.45 2.93
CA ARG A 99 9.85 1.36 2.93
C ARG A 99 10.41 1.24 4.35
N VAL A 100 9.82 1.97 5.30
CA VAL A 100 10.18 1.86 6.72
C VAL A 100 9.90 0.46 7.26
N VAL A 101 8.68 -0.07 7.05
CA VAL A 101 8.36 -1.41 7.58
C VAL A 101 9.14 -2.52 6.90
N GLU A 102 9.49 -2.38 5.63
CA GLU A 102 10.37 -3.31 4.91
C GLU A 102 11.81 -3.26 5.44
N LEU A 103 12.37 -2.06 5.61
CA LEU A 103 13.70 -1.87 6.20
C LEU A 103 13.78 -2.47 7.61
N LEU A 104 12.80 -2.14 8.46
CA LEU A 104 12.72 -2.64 9.83
C LEU A 104 12.28 -4.11 9.92
N ARG A 105 11.91 -4.77 8.83
CA ARG A 105 11.78 -6.24 8.82
C ARG A 105 13.15 -6.87 8.68
N ASP A 106 14.00 -6.29 7.83
CA ASP A 106 15.27 -6.90 7.44
C ASP A 106 16.42 -6.52 8.40
N ARG A 107 16.35 -5.36 9.07
CA ARG A 107 17.48 -4.77 9.81
C ARG A 107 17.16 -4.22 11.21
N HIS A 108 16.20 -4.77 11.96
CA HIS A 108 15.79 -4.19 13.26
C HIS A 108 16.58 -4.72 14.49
N PRO A 109 16.73 -3.91 15.56
CA PRO A 109 16.32 -2.50 15.72
C PRO A 109 17.28 -1.50 15.05
N LEU A 110 16.78 -0.32 14.66
CA LEU A 110 17.56 0.78 14.04
C LEU A 110 17.34 2.11 14.74
N THR A 111 18.33 3.00 14.72
CA THR A 111 18.16 4.39 15.19
C THR A 111 17.21 5.18 14.30
N VAL A 112 16.67 6.30 14.79
CA VAL A 112 15.86 7.23 13.98
C VAL A 112 16.61 7.66 12.73
N ASP A 113 17.86 8.09 12.89
CA ASP A 113 18.71 8.58 11.80
C ASP A 113 18.96 7.50 10.74
N ASP A 114 19.21 6.26 11.16
CA ASP A 114 19.38 5.13 10.23
C ASP A 114 18.11 4.88 9.42
N VAL A 115 16.93 4.92 10.04
CA VAL A 115 15.67 4.69 9.33
C VAL A 115 15.37 5.82 8.34
N GLU A 116 15.58 7.07 8.73
CA GLU A 116 15.35 8.22 7.85
C GLU A 116 16.27 8.19 6.62
N ASN A 117 17.56 7.92 6.85
CA ASN A 117 18.57 7.87 5.80
C ASN A 117 18.39 6.65 4.89
N ASP A 118 18.28 5.44 5.44
CA ASP A 118 18.24 4.21 4.65
C ASP A 118 16.87 4.01 3.97
N ALA A 119 15.76 4.35 4.62
CA ALA A 119 14.44 4.25 4.00
C ALA A 119 14.13 5.47 3.11
N GLY A 120 14.89 6.57 3.23
CA GLY A 120 14.69 7.82 2.52
C GLY A 120 13.31 8.42 2.80
N VAL A 121 12.97 8.59 4.08
CA VAL A 121 11.67 9.08 4.55
C VAL A 121 11.81 10.28 5.49
N PRO A 122 10.85 11.22 5.49
CA PRO A 122 10.85 12.32 6.45
C PRO A 122 10.39 11.86 7.84
N SER A 123 10.80 12.57 8.88
CA SER A 123 10.44 12.33 10.30
C SER A 123 8.94 12.27 10.55
N ASP A 124 8.14 13.01 9.77
CA ASP A 124 6.67 12.96 9.81
C ASP A 124 6.12 11.55 9.52
N THR A 125 6.79 10.78 8.66
CA THR A 125 6.37 9.40 8.35
C THR A 125 6.57 8.50 9.57
N LEU A 126 7.72 8.61 10.25
CA LEU A 126 8.04 7.82 11.43
C LEU A 126 7.10 8.16 12.58
N THR A 127 6.86 9.45 12.82
CA THR A 127 5.92 9.93 13.83
C THR A 127 4.51 9.38 13.59
N ARG A 128 4.04 9.37 12.33
CA ARG A 128 2.73 8.80 11.97
C ARG A 128 2.69 7.29 12.16
N LEU A 129 3.73 6.55 11.78
CA LEU A 129 3.79 5.11 11.96
C LEU A 129 3.82 4.70 13.43
N ASP A 130 4.58 5.42 14.26
CA ASP A 130 4.62 5.25 15.72
C ASP A 130 3.24 5.53 16.35
N THR A 131 2.64 6.68 16.03
CA THR A 131 1.30 7.06 16.51
C THR A 131 0.22 6.04 16.13
N LEU A 132 0.34 5.42 14.94
CA LEU A 132 -0.60 4.39 14.47
C LEU A 132 -0.25 2.98 14.96
N GLY A 133 0.78 2.82 15.79
CA GLY A 133 1.18 1.57 16.44
C GLY A 133 1.87 0.57 15.53
N PHE A 134 2.49 1.01 14.43
CA PHE A 134 3.32 0.14 13.58
C PHE A 134 4.72 -0.08 14.15
N LEU A 135 5.23 0.92 14.88
CA LEU A 135 6.57 0.92 15.43
C LEU A 135 6.53 0.75 16.95
N HIS A 136 7.53 0.04 17.47
CA HIS A 136 7.87 0.02 18.88
C HIS A 136 9.12 0.89 19.06
N ARG A 137 9.06 1.79 20.04
CA ARG A 137 10.12 2.73 20.38
C ARG A 137 10.76 2.30 21.70
N GLU A 138 12.08 2.15 21.68
CA GLU A 138 12.90 1.94 22.88
C GLU A 138 14.04 2.96 22.93
N VAL A 139 14.67 3.12 24.10
CA VAL A 139 15.84 3.97 24.29
C VAL A 139 16.98 3.08 24.74
N ASN A 140 18.11 3.12 24.04
CA ASN A 140 19.29 2.31 24.36
C ASN A 140 20.14 2.93 25.49
N GLU A 141 21.23 2.27 25.86
CA GLU A 141 22.17 2.73 26.90
C GLU A 141 22.86 4.05 26.54
N GLN A 142 22.90 4.39 25.25
CA GLN A 142 23.45 5.62 24.69
C GLN A 142 22.42 6.75 24.60
N GLU A 143 21.22 6.57 25.17
CA GLU A 143 20.09 7.51 25.11
C GLU A 143 19.54 7.76 23.69
N GLU A 144 19.88 6.89 22.73
CA GLU A 144 19.36 6.95 21.37
C GLU A 144 18.01 6.23 21.26
N VAL A 145 17.14 6.79 20.43
CA VAL A 145 15.83 6.20 20.15
C VAL A 145 15.99 5.13 19.07
N LEU A 146 15.61 3.91 19.40
CA LEU A 146 15.57 2.79 18.46
C LEU A 146 14.13 2.45 18.06
N PHE A 147 13.94 2.13 16.79
CA PHE A 147 12.70 1.61 16.24
C PHE A 147 12.80 0.14 15.88
N SER A 148 11.74 -0.59 16.21
CA SER A 148 11.48 -1.95 15.73
C SER A 148 10.01 -2.11 15.34
N LEU A 149 9.64 -3.22 14.68
CA LEU A 149 8.25 -3.48 14.31
C LEU A 149 7.43 -4.07 15.46
N THR A 150 6.25 -3.50 15.68
CA THR A 150 5.20 -4.16 16.47
C THR A 150 4.64 -5.38 15.72
N GLN A 151 3.79 -6.17 16.38
CA GLN A 151 3.04 -7.24 15.69
C GLN A 151 2.24 -6.69 14.50
N LYS A 152 1.61 -5.52 14.65
CA LYS A 152 0.92 -4.84 13.56
C LYS A 152 1.90 -4.48 12.44
N GLY A 153 3.05 -3.86 12.75
CA GLY A 153 4.08 -3.54 11.77
C GLY A 153 4.52 -4.74 10.94
N ARG A 154 4.72 -5.90 11.59
CA ARG A 154 5.13 -7.14 10.92
C ARG A 154 4.12 -7.65 9.89
N GLN A 155 2.82 -7.59 10.18
CA GLN A 155 1.77 -7.98 9.23
C GLN A 155 1.83 -7.19 7.91
N TYR A 156 2.32 -5.95 7.96
CA TYR A 156 2.50 -5.12 6.78
C TYR A 156 3.81 -5.42 6.08
N ALA A 157 4.86 -5.82 6.79
CA ALA A 157 6.15 -6.15 6.15
C ALA A 157 6.20 -7.55 5.51
N GLU A 158 5.24 -8.43 5.83
CA GLU A 158 5.17 -9.78 5.28
C GLU A 158 5.02 -9.79 3.75
N PRO A 159 5.91 -10.51 3.03
CA PRO A 159 5.76 -10.71 1.60
C PRO A 159 4.51 -11.55 1.34
N TYR A 160 3.72 -11.18 0.33
CA TYR A 160 2.63 -12.04 -0.10
C TYR A 160 3.19 -13.30 -0.76
N SER A 161 2.90 -14.46 -0.17
CA SER A 161 3.14 -15.78 -0.76
C SER A 161 1.82 -16.30 -1.30
N ALA A 162 1.74 -16.45 -2.62
CA ALA A 162 0.55 -16.90 -3.34
C ALA A 162 0.32 -18.41 -3.21
#